data_AF-A0A3P8KZB8-F1
#
_entry.id   AF-A0A3P8KZB8-F1
#
_cell.length_a   1.000
_cell.length_b   1.000
_cell.length_c   1.000
_cell.angle_alpha   90.00
_cell.angle_beta   90.00
_cell.angle_gamma   90.00
#
_symmetry.space_group_name_H-M   'P 1'
#
loop_
_entity.id
_entity.type
_entity.pdbx_description
1 polymer ?
#
loop_
_entity_poly.entity_id
_entity_poly.type
_entity_poly.pdbx_seq_one_letter_code
_entity_poly.pdbx_strand_id
1 'polypeptide(L)' 'MNMVKSTGLPQRSSSVYSRLISEDLYRSGCVTDVSSCLKCADKIGYPVMIKASAGGGGKGIRKALTSADIERFFPQVSE' A
#
# COMPACT_ATOMS: atom_id res chain seq x y z
N MET A 1 -4.79 8.92 -10.79
CA MET A 1 -4.50 7.46 -10.85
C MET A 1 -4.72 6.89 -9.47
N ASN A 2 -5.47 5.79 -9.35
CA ASN A 2 -5.91 5.27 -8.06
C ASN A 2 -4.80 4.42 -7.39
N MET A 3 -4.70 4.49 -6.05
CA MET A 3 -3.57 3.90 -5.30
C MET A 3 -4.05 3.06 -4.12
N VAL A 4 -3.43 1.90 -3.96
CA VAL A 4 -3.56 1.00 -2.80
C VAL A 4 -2.23 1.04 -2.04
N LYS A 5 -2.27 1.28 -0.72
CA LYS A 5 -1.07 1.31 0.13
C LYS A 5 -0.95 0.02 0.93
N SER A 6 0.13 -0.73 0.77
CA SER A 6 0.47 -1.87 1.64
C SER A 6 1.11 -1.38 2.93
N THR A 7 0.78 -1.98 4.07
CA THR A 7 1.51 -1.73 5.32
C THR A 7 2.96 -2.18 5.18
N GLY A 8 3.89 -1.25 5.33
CA GLY A 8 5.26 -1.51 5.79
C GLY A 8 5.42 -0.82 7.14
N LEU A 9 5.97 -1.53 8.14
CA LEU A 9 6.27 -0.89 9.41
C LEU A 9 7.17 0.32 9.14
N PRO A 10 6.82 1.53 9.58
CA PRO A 10 7.72 2.66 9.44
C PRO A 10 9.01 2.36 10.20
N GLN A 11 10.07 2.05 9.48
CA GLN A 11 11.41 2.21 10.00
C GLN A 11 11.67 3.71 10.11
N ARG A 12 11.52 4.20 11.35
CA ARG A 12 11.87 5.53 11.90
C ARG A 12 10.69 6.42 12.28
N SER A 13 10.40 6.36 13.59
CA SER A 13 10.53 7.50 14.52
C SER A 13 11.03 8.79 13.86
N SER A 14 10.27 9.90 14.02
CA SER A 14 10.59 11.30 13.67
C SER A 14 9.96 11.97 12.42
N SER A 15 8.82 11.49 11.90
CA SER A 15 8.06 12.28 10.91
C SER A 15 6.92 13.06 11.56
N VAL A 16 6.83 14.37 11.31
CA VAL A 16 5.80 15.31 11.80
C VAL A 16 4.36 14.80 11.62
N TYR A 17 4.13 13.91 10.65
CA TYR A 17 2.84 13.31 10.36
C TYR A 17 2.27 12.43 11.50
N SER A 18 3.11 11.77 12.30
CA SER A 18 2.62 10.94 13.41
C SER A 18 1.97 11.74 14.54
N ARG A 19 2.11 13.07 14.54
CA ARG A 19 1.41 13.97 15.47
C ARG A 19 0.09 14.53 14.90
N LEU A 20 -0.15 14.39 13.60
CA LEU A 20 -1.31 14.98 12.91
C LEU A 20 -2.43 13.99 12.64
N ILE A 21 -2.12 12.71 12.53
CA ILE A 21 -3.07 11.62 12.28
C ILE A 21 -2.84 10.50 13.29
N SER A 22 -3.91 9.96 13.85
CA SER A 22 -3.81 8.82 14.77
C SER A 22 -3.32 7.57 14.04
N GLU A 23 -2.65 6.68 14.78
CA GLU A 23 -2.19 5.39 14.25
C GLU A 23 -3.35 4.56 13.69
N ASP A 24 -4.52 4.58 14.34
CA ASP A 24 -5.70 3.86 13.87
C ASP A 24 -6.19 4.38 12.51
N LEU A 25 -6.22 5.71 12.35
CA LEU A 25 -6.61 6.34 11.08
C LEU A 25 -5.61 6.00 9.98
N TYR A 26 -4.30 6.03 10.27
CA TYR A 26 -3.27 5.62 9.32
C TYR A 26 -3.44 4.15 8.89
N ARG A 27 -3.64 3.25 9.86
CA ARG A 27 -3.83 1.81 9.61
C ARG A 27 -5.09 1.54 8.78
N SER A 28 -6.18 2.27 9.01
CA SER A 28 -7.40 2.15 8.21
C SER A 28 -7.20 2.49 6.72
N GLY A 29 -6.18 3.30 6.40
CA GLY A 29 -5.81 3.65 5.03
C GLY A 29 -4.83 2.67 4.36
N CYS A 30 -4.41 1.61 5.05
CA CYS A 30 -3.44 0.63 4.54
C CYS A 30 -4.06 -0.77 4.46
N VAL A 31 -3.58 -1.57 3.52
CA VAL A 31 -3.90 -3.00 3.41
C VAL A 31 -2.73 -3.84 3.92
N THR A 32 -3.05 -4.93 4.60
CA THR A 32 -2.05 -5.79 5.27
C THR A 32 -1.81 -7.11 4.55
N ASP A 33 -2.68 -7.47 3.62
CA ASP A 33 -2.69 -8.78 2.97
C ASP A 33 -3.19 -8.68 1.52
N VAL A 34 -2.91 -9.70 0.73
CA VAL A 34 -3.27 -9.76 -0.69
C VAL A 34 -4.79 -9.73 -0.87
N SER A 35 -5.57 -10.36 0.01
CA SER A 35 -7.03 -10.41 -0.11
C SER A 35 -7.66 -9.04 0.09
N SER A 36 -7.23 -8.29 1.10
CA SER A 36 -7.69 -6.90 1.29
C SER A 36 -7.23 -5.99 0.15
N CYS A 37 -6.02 -6.20 -0.40
CA CYS A 37 -5.53 -5.49 -1.58
C CYS A 37 -6.42 -5.73 -2.82
N LEU A 38 -6.76 -7.00 -3.11
CA LEU A 38 -7.67 -7.37 -4.20
C LEU A 38 -9.04 -6.71 -4.05
N LYS A 39 -9.66 -6.81 -2.86
CA LYS A 39 -10.95 -6.17 -2.57
C LYS A 39 -10.91 -4.66 -2.77
N CYS A 40 -9.81 -4.01 -2.38
CA CYS A 40 -9.61 -2.58 -2.63
C CYS A 40 -9.44 -2.28 -4.13
N ALA A 41 -8.63 -3.06 -4.85
CA ALA A 41 -8.40 -2.89 -6.28
C ALA A 41 -9.68 -3.07 -7.10
N ASP A 42 -10.51 -4.07 -6.78
CA ASP A 42 -11.80 -4.32 -7.43
C ASP A 42 -12.79 -3.17 -7.20
N LYS A 43 -12.84 -2.62 -5.98
CA LYS A 43 -13.67 -1.45 -5.65
C LYS A 43 -13.22 -0.19 -6.38
N ILE A 44 -11.91 -0.04 -6.56
CA ILE A 44 -11.27 1.13 -7.17
C ILE A 44 -11.34 1.08 -8.70
N GLY A 45 -11.28 -0.12 -9.28
CA GLY A 45 -11.13 -0.36 -10.72
C GLY A 45 -9.67 -0.27 -11.20
N TYR A 46 -9.32 -1.16 -12.13
CA TYR A 46 -7.98 -1.21 -12.74
C TYR A 46 -7.80 -0.14 -13.83
N PRO A 47 -6.56 0.35 -14.08
CA PRO A 47 -5.31 -0.02 -13.41
C PRO A 47 -5.14 0.68 -12.06
N VAL A 48 -4.44 0.02 -11.13
CA VAL A 48 -4.11 0.56 -9.81
C VAL A 48 -2.61 0.56 -9.55
N MET A 49 -2.16 1.48 -8.69
CA MET A 49 -0.79 1.48 -8.17
C MET A 49 -0.78 0.84 -6.77
N ILE A 50 0.08 -0.15 -6.54
CA ILE A 50 0.34 -0.69 -5.20
C ILE A 50 1.63 -0.07 -4.68
N LYS A 51 1.61 0.51 -3.48
CA LYS A 51 2.75 1.22 -2.90
C LYS A 51 2.99 0.82 -1.44
N ALA A 52 4.25 0.56 -1.09
CA ALA A 52 4.68 0.43 0.30
C ALA A 52 4.37 1.72 1.08
N SER A 53 3.76 1.59 2.26
CA SER A 53 3.40 2.72 3.10
C SER A 53 4.63 3.41 3.74
N ALA A 54 5.74 2.67 3.90
CA ALA A 54 7.03 3.15 4.36
C ALA A 54 8.15 2.62 3.46
N GLY A 55 8.52 3.37 2.41
CA GLY A 55 9.61 2.99 1.50
C GLY A 55 10.22 4.17 0.76
N GLY A 56 11.50 4.04 0.39
CA GLY A 56 12.29 5.04 -0.36
C GLY A 56 13.18 4.37 -1.42
N GLY A 57 13.59 5.11 -2.45
CA GLY A 57 14.50 4.59 -3.50
C GLY A 57 13.82 3.85 -4.67
N GLY A 58 12.51 4.04 -4.88
CA GLY A 58 11.80 3.55 -6.08
C GLY A 58 11.39 2.08 -6.09
N LYS A 59 11.78 1.27 -5.10
CA LYS A 59 11.52 -0.18 -5.07
C LYS A 59 10.11 -0.58 -4.61
N GLY A 60 9.45 0.23 -3.79
CA GLY A 60 8.15 -0.09 -3.17
C GLY A 60 6.93 0.36 -3.96
N ILE A 61 6.95 0.38 -5.29
CA ILE A 61 5.77 0.72 -6.10
C ILE A 61 5.63 -0.19 -7.33
N ARG A 62 4.40 -0.64 -7.61
CA ARG A 62 4.07 -1.47 -8.77
C ARG A 62 2.77 -1.00 -9.40
N LYS A 63 2.69 -1.05 -10.73
CA LYS A 63 1.46 -0.80 -11.49
C LYS A 63 0.80 -2.15 -11.79
N ALA A 64 -0.40 -2.36 -11.30
CA ALA A 64 -1.22 -3.54 -11.57
C ALA A 64 -2.30 -3.20 -12.59
N LEU A 65 -2.36 -3.98 -13.67
CA LEU A 65 -3.37 -3.86 -14.72
C LEU A 65 -4.54 -4.82 -14.48
N THR A 66 -4.31 -5.88 -13.71
CA THR A 66 -5.27 -6.96 -13.45
C THR A 66 -5.19 -7.45 -11.99
N SER A 67 -6.15 -8.29 -11.58
CA SER A 67 -6.10 -8.98 -10.28
C SER A 67 -4.90 -9.92 -10.15
N ALA A 68 -4.51 -10.61 -11.22
CA ALA A 68 -3.31 -11.45 -11.24
C ALA A 68 -2.03 -10.63 -10.99
N ASP A 69 -1.98 -9.38 -11.45
CA ASP A 69 -0.86 -8.49 -11.15
C ASP A 69 -0.80 -8.15 -9.65
N ILE A 70 -1.94 -8.05 -8.95
CA ILE A 70 -1.96 -7.81 -7.50
C ILE A 70 -1.27 -8.95 -6.76
N GLU A 71 -1.65 -10.20 -7.03
CA GLU A 71 -1.05 -11.38 -6.39
C GLU A 71 0.46 -11.46 -6.63
N ARG A 72 0.90 -11.10 -7.84
CA ARG A 72 2.33 -11.08 -8.21
C ARG A 72 3.11 -9.94 -7.54
N PHE A 73 2.51 -8.76 -7.42
CA PHE A 73 3.21 -7.53 -7.02
C PHE A 73 3.10 -7.20 -5.55
N PHE A 74 2.03 -7.61 -4.88
CA PHE A 74 1.82 -7.32 -3.46
C PHE A 74 3.00 -7.77 -2.59
N PRO A 75 3.54 -9.01 -2.71
CA PRO A 75 4.70 -9.44 -1.93
C PRO A 75 5.92 -8.52 -2.10
N GLN A 76 6.13 -7.99 -3.30
CA GLN A 76 7.31 -7.18 -3.65
C GLN A 76 7.27 -5.76 -3.07
N VAL A 77 6.11 -5.31 -2.60
CA VAL A 77 5.91 -3.97 -2.00
C VAL A 77 5.47 -4.05 -0.53
N SER A 78 5.36 -5.26 0.03
CA SER A 78 5.13 -5.51 1.45
C SER A 78 6.43 -5.85 2.21
N GLU A 79 7.55 -6.03 1.50
CA GLU A 79 8.91 -6.14 2.05
C GLU A 79 9.51 -4.78 2.46
#